data_AF-A0A2D3RDM0-F1
#
_entry.id   AF-A0A2D3RDM0-F1
#
_cell.length_a   1.000
_cell.length_b   1.000
_cell.length_c   1.000
_cell.angle_alpha   90.00
_cell.angle_beta   90.00
_cell.angle_gamma   90.00
#
_symmetry.space_group_name_H-M   'P 1'
#
loop_
_entity.id
_entity.type
_entity.pdbx_description
1 polymer ?
#
loop_
_entity_poly.entity_id
_entity_poly.type
_entity_poly.pdbx_seq_one_letter_code
_entity_poly.pdbx_strand_id
1 'polypeptide(L)'
;MTDTENGKGQPEVLPAALFGLCPDCGQKTLFANLTRFSDKCRACGLDYSQYNVGDGPAAFLTLIVGAVILGLALAIEANFHPPIWVHIMLWVPLTVAAVVGSLRMSKALLLILEHRNQAREGSIDGSDGP
;
A
#
# COMPACT_ATOMS: atom_id res chain seq x y z
N MET A 1 -30.16 -19.15 1.14
CA MET A 1 -29.61 -19.39 2.49
C MET A 1 -28.16 -18.95 2.44
N THR A 2 -27.70 -17.84 3.00
CA THR A 2 -28.16 -17.05 4.16
C THR A 2 -28.02 -15.55 3.89
N ASP A 3 -28.93 -14.82 4.51
CA ASP A 3 -29.16 -13.38 4.50
C ASP A 3 -28.34 -12.70 5.63
N THR A 4 -28.26 -11.36 5.57
CA THR A 4 -28.02 -10.38 6.68
C THR A 4 -26.65 -10.40 7.43
N GLU A 5 -25.92 -9.31 7.76
CA GLU A 5 -26.24 -7.93 8.17
C GLU A 5 -25.11 -6.91 7.91
N ASN A 6 -25.50 -5.68 7.61
CA ASN A 6 -24.68 -4.47 7.50
C ASN A 6 -24.27 -3.95 8.89
N GLY A 7 -22.97 -3.73 9.12
CA GLY A 7 -22.47 -3.11 10.37
C GLY A 7 -21.01 -2.64 10.29
N LYS A 8 -20.82 -1.39 9.83
CA LYS A 8 -19.55 -0.61 9.75
C LYS A 8 -18.64 -0.91 8.55
N GLY A 9 -18.91 -0.25 7.42
CA GLY A 9 -17.92 0.51 6.64
C GLY A 9 -16.54 -0.05 6.32
N GLN A 10 -16.30 -1.37 6.32
CA GLN A 10 -14.97 -1.93 6.07
C GLN A 10 -14.89 -2.43 4.63
N PRO A 11 -14.42 -1.62 3.66
CA PRO A 11 -14.09 -2.15 2.35
C PRO A 11 -13.06 -3.26 2.52
N GLU A 12 -13.13 -4.31 1.70
CA GLU A 12 -12.11 -5.36 1.72
C GLU A 12 -10.72 -4.71 1.69
N VAL A 13 -9.87 -5.09 2.64
CA VAL A 13 -8.55 -4.48 2.91
C VAL A 13 -7.70 -4.34 1.65
N LEU A 14 -7.81 -5.30 0.73
CA LEU A 14 -7.01 -5.36 -0.48
C LEU A 14 -7.46 -4.34 -1.55
N PRO A 15 -8.74 -4.28 -1.98
CA PRO A 15 -9.21 -3.19 -2.84
C PRO A 15 -9.19 -1.83 -2.14
N ALA A 16 -9.40 -1.76 -0.83
CA ALA A 16 -9.27 -0.51 -0.07
C ALA A 16 -7.84 0.05 -0.15
N ALA A 17 -6.83 -0.80 0.02
CA ALA A 17 -5.44 -0.43 -0.19
C ALA A 17 -5.17 -0.05 -1.66
N LEU A 18 -5.70 -0.82 -2.61
CA LEU A 18 -5.53 -0.60 -4.06
C LEU A 18 -6.01 0.76 -4.53
N PHE A 19 -7.21 1.14 -4.11
CA PHE A 19 -7.84 2.37 -4.53
C PHE A 19 -7.54 3.55 -3.59
N GLY A 20 -6.83 3.32 -2.47
CA GLY A 20 -6.50 4.35 -1.50
C GLY A 20 -7.72 4.89 -0.76
N LEU A 21 -8.56 3.99 -0.25
CA LEU A 21 -9.75 4.34 0.52
C LEU A 21 -9.39 4.60 1.98
N CYS A 22 -10.13 5.53 2.60
CA CYS A 22 -10.14 5.72 4.04
C CYS A 22 -10.68 4.45 4.73
N PRO A 23 -10.02 3.90 5.76
CA PRO A 23 -10.48 2.71 6.47
C PRO A 23 -11.80 2.92 7.24
N ASP A 24 -12.11 4.16 7.61
CA ASP A 24 -13.27 4.51 8.43
C ASP A 24 -14.50 4.85 7.55
N CYS A 25 -14.30 5.68 6.51
CA CYS A 25 -15.40 6.18 5.69
C CYS A 25 -15.44 5.65 4.24
N GLY A 26 -14.45 4.86 3.82
CA GLY A 26 -14.40 4.26 2.47
C GLY A 26 -14.20 5.24 1.30
N GLN A 27 -13.89 6.51 1.56
CA GLN A 27 -13.67 7.52 0.50
C GLN A 27 -12.22 7.51 0.01
N LYS A 28 -11.98 7.83 -1.27
CA LYS A 28 -10.64 7.87 -1.89
C LYS A 28 -9.81 9.10 -1.46
N THR A 29 -9.63 9.27 -0.16
CA THR A 29 -8.97 10.44 0.46
C THR A 29 -7.64 10.11 1.11
N LEU A 30 -7.21 8.84 1.06
CA LEU A 30 -6.04 8.37 1.78
C LEU A 30 -4.75 9.02 1.27
N PHE A 31 -4.63 9.19 -0.05
CA PHE A 31 -3.43 9.75 -0.68
C PHE A 31 -3.66 11.19 -1.16
N ALA A 32 -2.78 12.10 -0.75
CA ALA A 32 -2.75 13.47 -1.25
C ALA A 32 -1.95 13.60 -2.56
N ASN A 33 -1.04 12.66 -2.83
CA ASN A 33 -0.21 12.67 -4.03
C ASN A 33 0.06 11.23 -4.53
N LEU A 34 0.99 11.07 -5.47
CA LEU A 34 1.28 9.77 -6.08
C LEU A 34 1.79 8.73 -5.05
N THR A 35 2.60 9.18 -4.07
CA THR A 35 3.18 8.35 -3.01
C THR A 35 2.97 8.89 -1.59
N ARG A 36 2.51 10.14 -1.44
CA ARG A 36 2.34 10.80 -0.14
C ARG A 36 0.92 10.63 0.41
N PHE A 37 0.82 10.22 1.67
CA PHE A 37 -0.45 10.23 2.40
C PHE A 37 -0.97 11.66 2.62
N SER A 38 -2.28 11.79 2.68
CA SER A 38 -2.90 12.99 3.24
C SER A 38 -2.62 13.01 4.74
N ASP A 39 -2.51 14.19 5.35
CA ASP A 39 -2.36 14.29 6.81
C ASP A 39 -3.69 13.94 7.50
N LYS A 40 -4.83 14.24 6.85
CA LYS A 40 -6.17 13.93 7.33
C LYS A 40 -7.12 13.50 6.22
N CYS A 41 -8.12 12.70 6.57
CA CYS A 41 -9.25 12.37 5.70
C CYS A 41 -10.10 13.61 5.45
N ARG A 42 -10.40 13.92 4.19
CA ARG A 42 -11.24 15.07 3.82
C ARG A 42 -12.74 14.82 4.04
N ALA A 43 -13.16 13.56 4.18
CA ALA A 43 -14.57 13.19 4.35
C ALA A 43 -14.97 12.99 5.83
N CYS A 44 -14.25 12.15 6.58
CA CYS A 44 -14.55 11.88 8.00
C CYS A 44 -13.63 12.59 8.99
N GLY A 45 -12.54 13.22 8.54
CA GLY A 45 -11.61 13.92 9.43
C GLY A 45 -10.62 13.04 10.19
N LEU A 46 -10.55 11.74 9.90
CA LEU A 46 -9.56 10.83 10.48
C LEU A 46 -8.13 11.33 10.26
N ASP A 47 -7.36 11.43 11.34
CA ASP A 47 -5.96 11.87 11.32
C ASP A 47 -5.05 10.70 10.93
N TYR A 48 -4.42 10.80 9.76
CA TYR A 48 -3.52 9.76 9.26
C TYR A 48 -2.10 9.91 9.82
N SER A 49 -1.75 11.06 10.39
CA SER A 49 -0.39 11.34 10.90
C SER A 49 -0.02 10.50 12.13
N GLN A 50 -1.03 9.99 12.85
CA GLN A 50 -0.86 9.11 14.01
C GLN A 50 -0.41 7.70 13.62
N TYR A 51 -0.61 7.30 12.36
CA TYR A 51 -0.27 5.97 11.87
C TYR A 51 1.12 6.00 11.21
N ASN A 52 2.16 5.72 11.99
CA ASN A 52 3.51 5.58 11.47
C ASN A 52 3.74 4.15 10.94
N VAL A 53 3.34 3.91 9.69
CA VAL A 53 3.52 2.60 9.05
C VAL A 53 4.90 2.47 8.43
N GLY A 54 5.67 1.49 8.92
CA GLY A 54 7.03 1.21 8.44
C GLY A 54 7.08 0.70 6.99
N ASP A 55 8.25 0.85 6.36
CA ASP A 55 8.49 0.46 4.96
C ASP A 55 8.86 -1.03 4.77
N GLY A 56 8.78 -1.86 5.82
CA GLY A 56 9.23 -3.26 5.81
C GLY A 56 8.61 -4.12 4.70
N PRO A 57 7.27 -4.22 4.61
CA PRO A 57 6.60 -4.98 3.55
C PRO A 57 6.83 -4.40 2.14
N ALA A 58 7.03 -3.09 2.04
CA ALA A 58 7.30 -2.41 0.78
C ALA A 58 8.63 -2.83 0.16
N ALA A 59 9.68 -2.98 0.98
CA ALA A 59 10.97 -3.48 0.52
C ALA A 59 10.85 -4.91 -0.04
N PHE A 60 10.15 -5.79 0.68
CA PHE A 60 9.96 -7.19 0.25
C PHE A 60 9.15 -7.30 -1.05
N LEU A 61 8.05 -6.55 -1.16
CA LEU A 61 7.24 -6.51 -2.37
C LEU A 61 8.03 -5.96 -3.56
N THR A 62 8.86 -4.93 -3.34
CA THR A 62 9.72 -4.37 -4.39
C THR A 62 10.74 -5.38 -4.90
N LEU A 63 11.34 -6.19 -4.03
CA LEU A 63 12.27 -7.25 -4.42
C LEU A 63 11.58 -8.33 -5.27
N ILE A 64 10.38 -8.77 -4.87
CA ILE A 64 9.59 -9.73 -5.65
C ILE A 64 9.25 -9.16 -7.03
N VAL A 65 8.75 -7.93 -7.07
CA VAL A 65 8.42 -7.24 -8.33
C VAL A 65 9.65 -7.14 -9.22
N GLY A 66 10.81 -6.76 -8.67
CA GLY A 66 12.07 -6.69 -9.41
C GLY A 66 12.50 -8.04 -9.98
N ALA A 67 12.38 -9.12 -9.21
CA ALA A 67 12.69 -10.48 -9.68
C ALA A 67 11.76 -10.92 -10.82
N VAL A 68 10.46 -10.62 -10.73
CA VAL A 68 9.47 -10.92 -11.78
C VAL A 68 9.78 -10.12 -13.05
N ILE A 69 10.04 -8.82 -12.91
CA ILE A 69 10.41 -7.94 -14.04
C ILE A 69 11.68 -8.46 -14.73
N LEU A 70 12.71 -8.81 -13.96
CA LEU A 70 13.95 -9.34 -14.50
C LEU A 70 13.73 -10.67 -15.24
N GLY A 71 12.94 -11.58 -14.67
CA GLY A 71 12.60 -12.85 -15.31
C GLY A 71 11.87 -12.65 -16.64
N LEU A 72 10.89 -11.74 -16.67
CA LEU A 72 10.16 -11.40 -17.89
C LEU A 72 11.05 -10.69 -18.92
N ALA A 73 11.97 -9.82 -18.49
CA ALA A 73 12.93 -9.15 -19.37
C ALA A 73 13.86 -10.15 -20.05
N LEU A 74 14.42 -11.08 -19.29
CA LEU A 74 15.26 -12.14 -19.84
C LEU A 74 14.47 -13.06 -20.78
N ALA A 75 13.22 -13.40 -20.44
CA ALA A 75 12.37 -14.23 -21.30
C ALA A 75 12.03 -13.53 -22.62
N ILE A 76 11.76 -12.23 -22.60
CA ILE A 76 11.48 -11.44 -23.80
C ILE A 76 12.74 -11.29 -24.66
N GLU A 77 13.88 -10.99 -24.04
CA GLU A 77 15.16 -10.87 -24.73
C GLU A 77 15.55 -12.19 -25.42
N ALA A 78 15.39 -13.31 -24.73
CA ALA A 78 15.74 -14.64 -25.25
C ALA A 78 14.84 -15.13 -26.39
N ASN A 79 13.58 -14.70 -26.45
CA ASN A 79 12.61 -15.18 -27.46
C ASN A 79 12.43 -14.22 -28.64
N PHE A 80 12.51 -12.91 -28.41
CA PHE A 80 12.08 -11.91 -29.40
C PHE A 80 13.19 -10.97 -29.87
N HIS A 81 14.38 -10.99 -29.25
CA HIS A 81 15.50 -10.07 -29.52
C HIS A 81 15.06 -8.64 -29.90
N PRO A 82 14.24 -7.97 -29.07
CA PRO A 82 13.71 -6.65 -29.41
C PRO A 82 14.83 -5.60 -29.43
N PRO A 83 14.71 -4.56 -30.26
CA PRO A 83 15.64 -3.44 -30.22
C PRO A 83 15.65 -2.77 -28.83
N ILE A 84 16.83 -2.34 -28.38
CA ILE A 84 17.09 -1.80 -27.03
C ILE A 84 16.15 -0.63 -26.66
N TRP A 85 15.73 0.16 -27.65
CA TRP A 85 14.81 1.28 -27.39
C TRP A 85 13.43 0.82 -26.91
N VAL A 86 12.90 -0.27 -27.46
CA VAL A 86 11.63 -0.87 -27.01
C VAL A 86 11.78 -1.42 -25.59
N HIS A 87 12.92 -2.04 -25.29
CA HIS A 87 13.25 -2.48 -23.94
C HIS A 87 13.19 -1.31 -22.95
N ILE A 88 13.88 -0.20 -23.22
CA ILE A 88 13.88 0.96 -22.33
C ILE A 88 12.46 1.53 -22.20
N MET A 89 11.76 1.71 -23.31
CA MET A 89 10.44 2.34 -23.30
C MET A 89 9.36 1.46 -22.63
N LEU A 90 9.52 0.14 -22.60
CA LEU A 90 8.62 -0.78 -21.91
C LEU A 90 9.00 -0.94 -20.43
N TRP A 91 10.25 -1.27 -20.15
CA TRP A 91 10.70 -1.65 -18.80
C TRP A 91 10.81 -0.47 -17.85
N VAL A 92 11.22 0.71 -18.32
CA VAL A 92 11.34 1.90 -17.46
C VAL A 92 9.99 2.30 -16.86
N PRO A 93 8.93 2.59 -17.65
CA PRO A 93 7.65 2.96 -17.06
C PRO A 93 7.02 1.81 -16.28
N LEU A 94 7.17 0.56 -16.73
CA LEU A 94 6.65 -0.60 -16.02
C LEU A 94 7.29 -0.75 -14.63
N THR A 95 8.61 -0.63 -14.54
CA THR A 95 9.34 -0.72 -13.27
C THR A 95 8.98 0.44 -12.35
N VAL A 96 8.93 1.67 -12.88
CA VAL A 96 8.51 2.85 -12.09
C VAL A 96 7.10 2.66 -11.54
N ALA A 97 6.15 2.25 -12.39
CA ALA A 97 4.77 2.00 -11.98
C ALA A 97 4.67 0.89 -10.93
N ALA A 98 5.43 -0.19 -11.10
CA ALA A 98 5.41 -1.32 -10.18
C ALA A 98 6.02 -0.99 -8.81
N VAL A 99 7.13 -0.25 -8.79
CA VAL A 99 7.75 0.24 -7.54
C VAL A 99 6.83 1.23 -6.82
N VAL A 100 6.31 2.23 -7.53
CA VAL A 100 5.38 3.22 -6.97
C VAL A 100 4.11 2.54 -6.46
N GLY A 101 3.56 1.60 -7.22
CA GLY A 101 2.40 0.80 -6.83
C GLY A 101 2.69 -0.02 -5.57
N SER A 102 3.82 -0.71 -5.51
CA SER A 102 4.25 -1.51 -4.37
C SER A 102 4.37 -0.67 -3.08
N LEU A 103 5.03 0.49 -3.16
CA LEU A 103 5.13 1.44 -2.04
C LEU A 103 3.76 1.91 -1.56
N ARG A 104 2.88 2.29 -2.51
CA ARG A 104 1.53 2.77 -2.24
C ARG A 104 0.67 1.69 -1.58
N MET A 105 0.72 0.46 -2.08
CA MET A 105 -0.04 -0.68 -1.55
C MET A 105 0.38 -1.03 -0.14
N SER A 106 1.68 -1.16 0.08
CA SER A 106 2.22 -1.58 1.37
C SER A 106 1.83 -0.62 2.48
N LYS A 107 2.02 0.67 2.23
CA LYS A 107 1.67 1.73 3.16
C LYS A 107 0.17 1.77 3.44
N ALA A 108 -0.68 1.75 2.40
CA ALA A 108 -2.13 1.78 2.59
C ALA A 108 -2.63 0.57 3.36
N LEU A 109 -2.14 -0.62 3.01
CA LEU A 109 -2.53 -1.87 3.66
C LEU A 109 -2.16 -1.86 5.14
N LEU A 110 -0.93 -1.48 5.47
CA LEU A 110 -0.49 -1.38 6.86
C LEU A 110 -1.32 -0.38 7.64
N LEU A 111 -1.67 0.78 7.06
CA LEU A 111 -2.44 1.80 7.77
C LEU A 111 -3.85 1.29 8.08
N ILE A 112 -4.47 0.59 7.13
CA ILE A 112 -5.78 -0.04 7.34
C ILE A 112 -5.69 -1.14 8.39
N LEU A 113 -4.64 -1.97 8.36
CA LEU A 113 -4.43 -3.03 9.33
C LEU A 113 -4.21 -2.48 10.74
N GLU A 114 -3.39 -1.43 10.88
CA GLU A 114 -3.12 -0.77 12.16
C GLU A 114 -4.40 -0.15 12.73
N HIS A 115 -5.18 0.53 11.89
CA HIS A 115 -6.47 1.10 12.27
C HIS A 115 -7.48 0.01 12.70
N ARG A 116 -7.53 -1.13 11.98
CA ARG A 116 -8.42 -2.25 12.30
C ARG A 116 -7.99 -3.01 13.56
N ASN A 117 -6.70 -3.21 13.73
CA ASN A 117 -6.15 -3.96 14.84
C ASN A 117 -6.15 -3.14 16.14
N GLN A 118 -6.46 -1.84 16.06
CA GLN A 118 -6.40 -0.90 17.18
C GLN A 118 -5.15 -1.15 18.03
N ALA A 119 -4.00 -1.33 17.37
CA ALA A 119 -2.74 -1.60 18.03
C ALA A 119 -2.33 -0.33 18.77
N ARG A 120 -2.92 -0.15 19.95
CA ARG A 120 -2.52 0.86 20.90
C ARG A 120 -1.11 0.47 21.29
N GLU A 121 -0.14 1.35 21.02
CA GLU A 121 1.21 1.19 21.56
C GLU A 121 1.09 0.83 23.03
N GLY A 122 1.68 -0.31 23.40
CA GLY A 122 1.72 -0.75 24.78
C GLY A 122 2.47 0.30 25.57
N SER A 123 1.74 1.20 26.23
CA SER A 123 2.31 2.06 27.27
C SER A 123 2.79 1.11 28.36
N ILE A 124 4.11 0.92 28.39
CA ILE A 124 4.79 0.38 29.56
C ILE A 124 4.76 1.55 30.53
N ASP A 125 3.75 1.57 31.40
CA ASP A 125 3.64 2.53 32.48
C ASP A 125 4.79 2.23 33.45
N GLY A 126 5.95 2.82 33.18
CA GLY A 126 7.13 2.77 34.03
C GLY A 126 6.95 3.71 35.21
N SER A 127 5.89 3.48 36.00
CA SER A 127 5.66 4.14 37.27
C SER A 127 6.07 3.22 38.43
N ASP A 128 7.32 2.75 38.41
CA ASP A 128 7.98 2.26 39.61
C ASP A 128 8.91 3.37 40.12
N GLY A 129 8.32 4.34 40.80
CA GLY A 129 9.03 5.11 41.83
C GLY A 129 8.45 4.75 43.19
N PRO A 130 9.07 5.14 44.32
CA PRO A 130 10.44 5.62 44.56
C PRO A 130 11.40 4.55 45.11
#